data_AF-A0A959QVJ2-F1
#
_entry.id   AF-A0A959QVJ2-F1
#
_cell.length_a   1.000
_cell.length_b   1.000
_cell.length_c   1.000
_cell.angle_alpha   90.00
_cell.angle_beta   90.00
_cell.angle_gamma   90.00
#
_symmetry.space_group_name_H-M   'P 1'
#
loop_
_entity.id
_entity.type
_entity.pdbx_description
1 polymer ?
#
loop_
_entity_poly.entity_id
_entity_poly.type
_entity_poly.pdbx_seq_one_letter_code
_entity_poly.pdbx_strand_id
1 'polypeptide(L)'
;MLLLVSSCIKSPYYQKEYTIPNYKWDYNNPSSFKFEISDTNALYNLYFLVRHTEAYPYSNIWLMIYTKKPGDTTFTPSRIEVPLAEPTGKWLGRGMGEIWEQRMPISHDGDTAMLRKEGTWEIKFAQDMRMNPLPEVLQVGLRIEKKAKR
;
A
#
# COMPACT_ATOMS: atom_id res chain seq x y z
N MET A 1 -11.24 -39.55 9.74
CA MET A 1 -10.34 -39.00 8.71
C MET A 1 -10.40 -37.48 8.82
N LEU A 2 -9.45 -36.90 9.57
CA LEU A 2 -9.41 -35.48 9.88
C LEU A 2 -8.71 -34.76 8.71
N LEU A 3 -9.47 -34.11 7.84
CA LEU A 3 -8.94 -33.29 6.75
C LEU A 3 -8.40 -31.99 7.34
N LEU A 4 -7.11 -31.96 7.66
CA LEU A 4 -6.36 -30.73 7.93
C LEU A 4 -6.20 -29.97 6.61
N VAL A 5 -7.10 -29.02 6.34
CA VAL A 5 -6.87 -28.00 5.32
C VAL A 5 -5.82 -27.02 5.84
N SER A 6 -4.55 -27.34 5.63
CA SER A 6 -3.45 -26.39 5.79
C SER A 6 -3.53 -25.35 4.67
N SER A 7 -4.40 -24.36 4.86
CA SER A 7 -4.31 -23.09 4.14
C SER A 7 -3.03 -22.40 4.58
N CYS A 8 -1.93 -22.68 3.88
CA CYS A 8 -0.67 -21.99 4.10
C CYS A 8 -0.80 -20.58 3.51
N ILE A 9 -1.39 -19.67 4.27
CA ILE A 9 -1.37 -18.25 3.97
C ILE A 9 0.12 -17.84 4.02
N LYS A 10 0.74 -17.63 2.86
CA LYS A 10 2.11 -17.12 2.80
C LYS A 10 2.15 -15.79 3.53
N SER A 11 2.90 -15.75 4.64
CA SER A 11 3.16 -14.51 5.37
C SER A 11 3.84 -13.52 4.41
N PRO A 12 3.44 -12.24 4.41
CA PRO A 12 4.17 -11.23 3.68
C PRO A 12 5.61 -11.12 4.19
N TYR A 13 6.51 -10.64 3.34
CA TYR A 13 7.88 -10.31 3.73
C TYR A 13 7.90 -9.15 4.73
N TYR A 14 7.05 -8.15 4.46
CA TYR A 14 6.78 -7.03 5.35
C TYR A 14 5.33 -6.62 5.21
N GLN A 15 4.66 -6.28 6.31
CA GLN A 15 3.38 -5.61 6.26
C GLN A 15 3.25 -4.68 7.47
N LYS A 16 2.80 -3.47 7.22
CA LYS A 16 2.45 -2.52 8.27
C LYS A 16 1.33 -1.61 7.77
N GLU A 17 0.40 -1.32 8.66
CA GLU A 17 -0.74 -0.45 8.44
C GLU A 17 -0.79 0.61 9.54
N TYR A 18 -1.30 1.78 9.18
CA TYR A 18 -1.55 2.91 10.06
C TYR A 18 -3.03 3.21 10.06
N THR A 19 -3.60 3.36 11.26
CA THR A 19 -4.96 3.87 11.41
C THR A 19 -4.96 5.38 11.25
N ILE A 20 -5.87 5.88 10.44
CA ILE A 20 -6.06 7.30 10.19
C ILE A 20 -7.00 7.86 11.27
N PRO A 21 -6.55 8.83 12.09
CA PRO A 21 -7.38 9.42 13.13
C PRO A 21 -8.64 10.08 12.56
N ASN A 22 -9.80 9.81 13.18
CA ASN A 22 -11.11 10.38 12.81
C ASN A 22 -11.48 10.23 11.33
N TYR A 23 -10.91 9.23 10.66
CA TYR A 23 -11.06 8.95 9.24
C TYR A 23 -10.67 10.12 8.32
N LYS A 24 -9.77 10.99 8.80
CA LYS A 24 -9.35 12.22 8.11
C LYS A 24 -7.86 12.15 7.82
N TRP A 25 -7.51 11.80 6.58
CA TRP A 25 -6.12 11.67 6.15
C TRP A 25 -5.55 13.04 5.75
N ASP A 26 -4.81 13.65 6.66
CA ASP A 26 -4.18 14.96 6.47
C ASP A 26 -2.83 14.86 5.74
N TYR A 27 -2.51 15.83 4.90
CA TYR A 27 -1.20 15.92 4.22
C TYR A 27 -0.01 15.90 5.19
N ASN A 28 -0.16 16.49 6.37
CA ASN A 28 0.92 16.61 7.34
C ASN A 28 1.16 15.32 8.14
N ASN A 29 0.39 14.26 7.87
CA ASN A 29 0.54 12.96 8.52
C ASN A 29 0.86 11.84 7.52
N PRO A 30 2.04 11.88 6.86
CA PRO A 30 2.47 10.80 5.99
C PRO A 30 2.78 9.52 6.79
N SER A 31 2.33 8.39 6.28
CA SER A 31 2.64 7.08 6.89
C SER A 31 4.02 6.61 6.44
N SER A 32 4.96 6.41 7.38
CA SER A 32 6.34 5.98 7.09
C SER A 32 6.56 4.49 7.39
N PHE A 33 7.13 3.80 6.42
CA PHE A 33 7.39 2.36 6.43
C PHE A 33 8.90 2.14 6.26
N LYS A 34 9.54 1.61 7.30
CA LYS A 34 10.94 1.19 7.27
C LYS A 34 11.03 -0.33 7.27
N PHE A 35 11.81 -0.87 6.34
CA PHE A 35 12.03 -2.30 6.20
C PHE A 35 13.43 -2.58 5.68
N GLU A 36 13.97 -3.74 6.05
CA GLU A 36 15.29 -4.19 5.64
C GLU A 36 15.18 -5.04 4.37
N ILE A 37 16.16 -4.94 3.47
CA ILE A 37 16.31 -5.84 2.32
C ILE A 37 17.69 -6.49 2.41
N SER A 38 17.72 -7.82 2.48
CA SER A 38 18.96 -8.62 2.49
C SER A 38 19.18 -9.41 1.19
N ASP A 39 18.11 -9.82 0.50
CA ASP A 39 18.22 -10.56 -0.77
C ASP A 39 17.88 -9.63 -1.95
N THR A 40 18.91 -9.03 -2.54
CA THR A 40 18.80 -8.12 -3.70
C THR A 40 18.59 -8.84 -5.03
N ASN A 41 18.74 -10.17 -5.06
CA ASN A 41 18.47 -11.00 -6.24
C ASN A 41 17.00 -11.43 -6.33
N ALA A 42 16.23 -11.24 -5.25
CA ALA A 42 14.82 -11.52 -5.24
C ALA A 42 14.00 -10.38 -5.86
N LEU A 43 12.86 -10.77 -6.39
CA LEU A 43 11.82 -9.87 -6.88
C LEU A 43 10.81 -9.62 -5.74
N TYR A 44 10.47 -8.36 -5.46
CA TYR A 44 9.49 -7.98 -4.44
C TYR A 44 8.27 -7.27 -5.03
N ASN A 45 7.06 -7.78 -4.73
CA ASN A 45 5.82 -7.08 -5.05
C ASN A 45 5.49 -6.12 -3.92
N LEU A 46 5.32 -4.82 -4.23
CA LEU A 46 4.90 -3.82 -3.27
C LEU A 46 3.43 -3.48 -3.51
N TYR A 47 2.67 -3.43 -2.43
CA TYR A 47 1.25 -3.09 -2.43
C TYR A 47 0.95 -1.95 -1.47
N PHE A 48 0.17 -0.99 -1.94
CA PHE A 48 -0.57 -0.07 -1.10
C PHE A 48 -1.82 -0.77 -0.58
N LEU A 49 -2.01 -0.73 0.73
CA LEU A 49 -3.22 -1.17 1.41
C LEU A 49 -4.01 0.07 1.76
N VAL A 50 -5.31 0.04 1.51
CA VAL A 50 -6.22 1.09 1.93
C VAL A 50 -7.53 0.50 2.42
N ARG A 51 -8.06 1.08 3.49
CA ARG A 51 -9.43 0.86 3.95
C ARG A 51 -10.16 2.17 4.00
N HIS A 52 -11.36 2.22 3.44
CA HIS A 52 -12.21 3.39 3.45
C HIS A 52 -13.67 3.00 3.72
N THR A 53 -14.50 3.96 4.11
CA THR A 53 -15.95 3.72 4.21
C THR A 53 -16.61 3.83 2.84
N GLU A 54 -17.83 3.31 2.74
CA GLU A 54 -18.72 3.49 1.60
C GLU A 54 -19.06 4.97 1.35
N ALA A 55 -18.96 5.84 2.36
CA ALA A 55 -19.17 7.28 2.24
C ALA A 55 -17.98 8.03 1.62
N TYR A 56 -16.90 7.34 1.26
CA TYR A 56 -15.75 7.94 0.59
C TYR A 56 -16.17 8.63 -0.72
N PRO A 57 -15.88 9.92 -0.91
CA PRO A 57 -16.56 10.71 -1.95
C PRO A 57 -15.93 10.63 -3.35
N TYR A 58 -14.89 9.82 -3.56
CA TYR A 58 -14.17 9.74 -4.83
C TYR A 58 -14.03 8.29 -5.32
N SER A 59 -13.87 8.10 -6.63
CA SER A 59 -13.62 6.78 -7.20
C SER A 59 -12.14 6.38 -7.19
N ASN A 60 -11.25 7.24 -6.71
CA ASN A 60 -9.79 7.05 -6.74
C ASN A 60 -9.08 7.86 -5.64
N ILE A 61 -7.83 7.50 -5.35
CA ILE A 61 -6.87 8.28 -4.57
C ILE A 61 -5.65 8.59 -5.43
N TRP A 62 -5.27 9.85 -5.52
CA TRP A 62 -3.92 10.24 -5.92
C TRP A 62 -2.98 10.04 -4.74
N LEU A 63 -2.05 9.10 -4.89
CA LEU A 63 -1.10 8.71 -3.87
C LEU A 63 0.29 9.25 -4.21
N MET A 64 0.87 9.99 -3.27
CA MET A 64 2.27 10.38 -3.32
C MET A 64 3.12 9.38 -2.54
N ILE A 65 4.10 8.81 -3.21
CA ILE A 65 5.02 7.82 -2.68
C ILE A 65 6.42 8.43 -2.62
N TYR A 66 7.00 8.49 -1.43
CA TYR A 66 8.37 8.94 -1.24
C TYR A 66 9.25 7.75 -0.92
N THR A 67 10.23 7.45 -1.77
CA THR A 67 11.14 6.31 -1.58
C THR A 67 12.55 6.79 -1.27
N LYS A 68 13.11 6.33 -0.16
CA LYS A 68 14.51 6.53 0.22
C LYS A 68 15.22 5.19 0.27
N LYS A 69 16.25 5.04 -0.56
CA LYS A 69 17.03 3.81 -0.68
C LYS A 69 18.15 3.78 0.37
N PRO A 70 18.72 2.60 0.67
CA PRO A 70 19.90 2.50 1.51
C PRO A 70 21.03 3.41 1.00
N GLY A 71 21.59 4.20 1.93
CA GLY A 71 22.68 5.15 1.67
C GLY A 71 22.26 6.49 1.05
N ASP A 72 21.02 6.64 0.59
CA ASP A 72 20.54 7.91 0.05
C ASP A 72 20.23 8.88 1.21
N THR A 73 20.37 10.19 0.99
CA THR A 73 20.02 11.22 1.99
C THR A 73 18.62 11.78 1.79
N THR A 74 18.13 11.77 0.55
CA THR A 74 16.84 12.36 0.12
C THR A 74 15.82 11.29 -0.28
N PHE A 75 14.55 11.69 -0.37
CA PHE A 75 13.48 10.85 -0.90
C PHE A 75 13.28 11.15 -2.39
N THR A 76 13.10 10.10 -3.19
CA THR A 76 12.59 10.20 -4.57
C THR A 76 11.07 10.14 -4.56
N PRO A 77 10.36 11.19 -5.01
CA PRO A 77 8.91 11.19 -5.13
C PRO A 77 8.43 10.44 -6.37
N SER A 78 7.31 9.75 -6.26
CA SER A 78 6.49 9.28 -7.37
C SER A 78 5.02 9.45 -7.04
N ARG A 79 4.21 9.73 -8.07
CA ARG A 79 2.77 9.96 -7.94
C ARG A 79 2.03 8.93 -8.77
N ILE A 80 1.05 8.27 -8.18
CA ILE A 80 0.22 7.29 -8.88
C ILE A 80 -1.26 7.56 -8.61
N GLU A 81 -2.11 7.13 -9.54
CA GLU A 81 -3.54 7.05 -9.32
C GLU A 81 -3.88 5.65 -8.81
N VAL A 82 -4.65 5.59 -7.74
CA VAL A 82 -5.17 4.35 -7.15
C VAL A 82 -6.68 4.33 -7.38
N PRO A 83 -7.20 3.64 -8.42
CA PRO A 83 -8.64 3.49 -8.59
C PRO A 83 -9.21 2.66 -7.44
N LEU A 84 -10.27 3.17 -6.81
CA LEU A 84 -11.02 2.52 -5.74
C LEU A 84 -12.38 2.02 -6.21
N ALA A 85 -12.93 2.55 -7.30
CA ALA A 85 -14.17 2.11 -7.90
C ALA A 85 -14.04 1.94 -9.42
N GLU A 86 -14.88 1.08 -9.99
CA GLU A 86 -15.16 1.02 -11.41
C GLU A 86 -15.86 2.32 -11.88
N PRO A 87 -15.85 2.62 -13.20
CA PRO A 87 -16.63 3.75 -13.75
C PRO A 87 -18.15 3.68 -13.45
N THR A 88 -18.65 2.49 -13.14
CA THR A 88 -20.04 2.24 -12.72
C THR A 88 -20.33 2.71 -11.29
N GLY A 89 -19.31 3.08 -10.52
CA GLY A 89 -19.39 3.42 -9.10
C GLY A 89 -19.24 2.22 -8.15
N LYS A 90 -19.10 1.01 -8.68
CA LYS A 90 -18.88 -0.19 -7.86
C LYS A 90 -17.46 -0.17 -7.27
N TRP A 91 -17.36 -0.25 -5.95
CA TRP A 91 -16.08 -0.36 -5.25
C TRP A 91 -15.29 -1.61 -5.64
N LEU A 92 -13.97 -1.43 -5.79
CA LEU A 92 -12.98 -2.46 -6.02
C LEU A 92 -12.51 -3.05 -4.68
N GLY A 93 -11.95 -4.26 -4.71
CA GLY A 93 -11.45 -4.93 -3.52
C GLY A 93 -12.53 -5.76 -2.81
N ARG A 94 -12.49 -5.80 -1.47
CA ARG A 94 -13.37 -6.62 -0.64
C ARG A 94 -14.17 -5.71 0.30
N GLY A 95 -15.50 -5.79 0.22
CA GLY A 95 -16.41 -5.08 1.10
C GLY A 95 -16.89 -5.96 2.26
N MET A 96 -17.04 -5.37 3.45
CA MET A 96 -17.71 -5.95 4.60
C MET A 96 -18.53 -4.87 5.30
N GLY A 97 -19.85 -4.90 5.10
CA GLY A 97 -20.73 -3.80 5.51
C GLY A 97 -20.32 -2.51 4.78
N GLU A 98 -20.24 -1.41 5.52
CA GLU A 98 -19.89 -0.09 5.00
C GLU A 98 -18.37 0.11 4.80
N ILE A 99 -17.54 -0.92 4.97
CA ILE A 99 -16.08 -0.81 4.88
C ILE A 99 -15.56 -1.57 3.66
N TRP A 100 -14.69 -0.91 2.91
CA TRP A 100 -14.01 -1.47 1.75
C TRP A 100 -12.52 -1.54 2.00
N GLU A 101 -11.92 -2.69 1.67
CA GLU A 101 -10.49 -2.94 1.74
C GLU A 101 -9.94 -3.25 0.34
N GLN A 102 -8.84 -2.59 0.00
CA GLN A 102 -8.17 -2.81 -1.26
C GLN A 102 -6.66 -2.97 -1.09
N ARG A 103 -6.10 -3.88 -1.88
CA ARG A 103 -4.67 -4.11 -2.05
C ARG A 103 -4.29 -3.76 -3.48
N MET A 104 -3.51 -2.71 -3.65
CA MET A 104 -3.15 -2.16 -4.95
C MET A 104 -1.66 -2.29 -5.22
N PRO A 105 -1.23 -2.92 -6.33
CA PRO A 105 0.18 -2.95 -6.69
C PRO A 105 0.65 -1.51 -6.98
N ILE A 106 1.78 -1.12 -6.39
CA ILE A 106 2.37 0.24 -6.55
C ILE A 106 3.77 0.21 -7.16
N SER A 107 4.23 -0.98 -7.51
CA SER A 107 5.42 -1.14 -8.34
C SER A 107 5.03 -0.75 -9.77
N HIS A 108 5.87 0.01 -10.48
CA HIS A 108 5.59 0.54 -11.83
C HIS A 108 4.98 -0.56 -12.72
N ASP A 109 3.81 -0.29 -13.31
CA ASP A 109 3.18 -1.11 -14.36
C ASP A 109 3.02 -2.61 -14.08
N GLY A 110 2.84 -2.98 -12.80
CA GLY A 110 2.72 -4.39 -12.41
C GLY A 110 4.04 -5.17 -12.46
N ASP A 111 5.15 -4.51 -12.74
CA ASP A 111 6.48 -5.08 -12.65
C ASP A 111 6.90 -5.23 -11.19
N THR A 112 7.57 -6.35 -10.91
CA THR A 112 8.07 -6.62 -9.57
C THR A 112 9.26 -5.71 -9.26
N ALA A 113 9.22 -4.97 -8.14
CA ALA A 113 10.32 -4.09 -7.77
C ALA A 113 11.58 -4.91 -7.47
N MET A 114 12.64 -4.64 -8.24
CA MET A 114 13.98 -5.06 -7.84
C MET A 114 14.48 -4.04 -6.81
N LEU A 115 14.38 -4.39 -5.53
CA LEU A 115 14.99 -3.64 -4.43
C LEU A 115 16.50 -3.92 -4.42
N ARG A 116 17.21 -3.38 -5.43
CA ARG A 116 18.60 -3.74 -5.81
C ARG A 116 19.67 -3.26 -4.83
N LYS A 117 19.31 -2.62 -3.73
CA LYS A 117 20.24 -2.19 -2.68
C LYS A 117 19.92 -2.93 -1.40
N GLU A 118 20.92 -3.58 -0.85
CA GLU A 118 20.87 -4.16 0.49
C GLU A 118 20.83 -3.03 1.53
N GLY A 119 20.08 -3.24 2.61
CA GLY A 119 19.98 -2.30 3.73
C GLY A 119 18.55 -1.81 4.01
N THR A 120 18.44 -0.80 4.85
CA THR A 120 17.17 -0.21 5.24
C THR A 120 16.60 0.71 4.16
N TRP A 121 15.42 0.38 3.67
CA TRP A 121 14.59 1.23 2.82
C TRP A 121 13.56 1.98 3.67
N GLU A 122 13.22 3.19 3.26
CA GLU A 122 12.10 3.95 3.82
C GLU A 122 11.14 4.37 2.71
N ILE A 123 9.87 4.00 2.84
CA ILE A 123 8.78 4.43 1.97
C ILE A 123 7.81 5.27 2.78
N LYS A 124 7.35 6.39 2.23
CA LYS A 124 6.25 7.16 2.82
C LYS A 124 5.08 7.28 1.86
N PHE A 125 3.88 7.19 2.41
CA PHE A 125 2.63 7.45 1.71
C PHE A 125 2.00 8.74 2.22
N ALA A 126 1.64 9.62 1.29
CA ALA A 126 0.83 10.80 1.53
C ALA A 126 -0.28 10.87 0.49
N GLN A 127 -1.45 11.37 0.90
CA GLN A 127 -2.52 11.67 -0.03
C GLN A 127 -2.20 12.94 -0.82
N ASP A 128 -2.58 12.98 -2.09
CA ASP A 128 -2.42 14.12 -3.00
C ASP A 128 -3.75 14.43 -3.73
N MET A 129 -4.85 14.29 -2.99
CA MET A 129 -6.19 14.68 -3.44
C MET A 129 -6.38 16.19 -3.24
N ARG A 130 -7.38 16.80 -3.86
CA ARG A 130 -7.67 18.25 -3.67
C ARG A 130 -8.24 18.58 -2.28
N MET A 131 -8.88 17.62 -1.63
CA MET A 131 -9.51 17.78 -0.32
C MET A 131 -8.51 17.41 0.78
N ASN A 132 -8.36 18.30 1.77
CA ASN A 132 -7.54 18.05 2.95
C ASN A 132 -8.26 18.54 4.23
N PRO A 133 -8.41 17.68 5.26
CA PRO A 133 -8.05 16.27 5.25
C PRO A 133 -8.96 15.45 4.34
N LEU A 134 -8.43 14.40 3.72
CA LEU A 134 -9.21 13.48 2.89
C LEU A 134 -10.09 12.62 3.81
N PRO A 135 -11.43 12.74 3.75
CA PRO A 135 -12.32 12.07 4.68
C PRO A 135 -12.49 10.59 4.34
N GLU A 136 -13.13 9.87 5.26
CA GLU A 136 -13.55 8.47 5.11
C GLU A 136 -12.44 7.45 4.83
N VAL A 137 -11.18 7.81 5.07
CA VAL A 137 -10.04 6.88 5.00
C VAL A 137 -9.77 6.33 6.39
N LEU A 138 -9.90 5.02 6.57
CA LEU A 138 -9.73 4.35 7.87
C LEU A 138 -8.28 3.97 8.12
N GLN A 139 -7.64 3.33 7.14
CA GLN A 139 -6.30 2.79 7.28
C GLN A 139 -5.55 2.87 5.95
N VAL A 140 -4.24 3.04 6.07
CA VAL A 140 -3.31 2.96 4.94
C VAL A 140 -2.10 2.12 5.31
N GLY A 141 -1.55 1.37 4.37
CA GLY A 141 -0.45 0.45 4.68
C GLY A 141 0.40 0.08 3.50
N LEU A 142 1.58 -0.46 3.82
CA LEU A 142 2.49 -1.07 2.87
C LEU A 142 2.56 -2.56 3.14
N ARG A 143 2.38 -3.36 2.09
CA ARG A 143 2.67 -4.79 2.09
C ARG A 143 3.71 -5.11 1.04
N ILE A 144 4.70 -5.90 1.41
CA ILE A 144 5.77 -6.38 0.55
C ILE A 144 5.73 -7.89 0.55
N GLU A 145 5.73 -8.48 -0.63
CA GLU A 145 5.77 -9.93 -0.82
C GLU A 145 7.01 -10.30 -1.63
N LYS A 146 7.79 -11.26 -1.14
CA LYS A 146 8.88 -11.84 -1.90
C LYS A 146 8.28 -12.78 -2.96
N LYS A 147 8.54 -12.52 -4.24
CA LYS A 147 8.12 -13.40 -5.33
C LYS A 147 8.85 -14.72 -5.19
N ALA A 148 8.12 -15.83 -5.20
CA ALA A 148 8.74 -17.15 -5.24
C ALA A 148 9.59 -17.26 -6.52
N LYS A 149 10.83 -17.76 -6.40
CA LYS A 149 11.59 -18.20 -7.56
C LYS A 149 10.75 -19.31 -8.23
N ARG A 150 10.44 -19.14 -9.52
CA ARG A 150 9.86 -20.21 -10.33
C ARG A 150 10.90 -21.29 -10.54
#